data_AF-A0A2N1P966-F1
#
_entry.id   AF-A0A2N1P966-F1
#
_cell.length_a   1.000
_cell.length_b   1.000
_cell.length_c   1.000
_cell.angle_alpha   90.00
_cell.angle_beta   90.00
_cell.angle_gamma   90.00
#
_symmetry.space_group_name_H-M   'P 1'
#
loop_
_entity.id
_entity.type
_entity.pdbx_description
1 polymer ?
#
loop_
_entity_poly.entity_id
_entity_poly.type
_entity_poly.pdbx_seq_one_letter_code
_entity_poly.pdbx_strand_id
1 'polypeptide(L)'
;MKYSGLILILAAGIMIASPVAASYLNNANEVIAGNLSGIGAKEMAMGGTGMMSIDGSSLFYNPANLTRVPRLEFMLGMSYQKYKTDMETNAPSLGTSYDANDSRANTRISSAIMTIPYPTYRGSLVFAFGVGRTTDFDRISNFYFEEDNAGEITATSEKVRETGGINQWSFGFGVDLSPRVAFGGSISLYHGKHKLNLQSPLYTAGSLVSDYEQFLEYRYLGYGAKIGLGMQLSPRIGIGMAVESPVAFSIDQDGSEVDGSDISYYSTTEYDLKKPFVFSAGAIGRFDYLTLMADIDYTDWSQMSYSKNLAMELLSSDLEDAYREVVRFRIGAEYVIPNIDLALRGGFFNDPPPLQ
;
A
#
# COMPACT_ATOMS: atom_id res chain seq x y z
N MET A 1 -73.27 -9.07 -5.54
CA MET A 1 -72.58 -7.90 -6.13
C MET A 1 -71.44 -7.52 -5.19
N LYS A 2 -70.22 -7.92 -5.55
CA LYS A 2 -68.99 -7.63 -4.81
C LYS A 2 -68.28 -6.49 -5.54
N TYR A 3 -68.05 -5.37 -4.86
CA TYR A 3 -67.10 -4.37 -5.32
C TYR A 3 -65.82 -4.54 -4.49
N SER A 4 -64.81 -5.08 -5.15
CA SER A 4 -63.43 -5.22 -4.68
C SER A 4 -62.66 -3.99 -5.15
N GLY A 5 -62.27 -3.11 -4.23
CA GLY A 5 -61.37 -2.00 -4.50
C GLY A 5 -59.93 -2.47 -4.40
N LEU A 6 -59.32 -2.78 -5.54
CA LEU A 6 -57.90 -3.07 -5.69
C LEU A 6 -57.22 -1.78 -6.14
N ILE A 7 -56.56 -1.06 -5.23
CA ILE A 7 -55.66 0.04 -5.60
C ILE A 7 -54.31 -0.60 -5.93
N LEU A 8 -54.05 -0.71 -7.22
CA LEU A 8 -52.82 -1.22 -7.82
C LEU A 8 -51.72 -0.17 -7.62
N ILE A 9 -50.76 -0.43 -6.73
CA ILE A 9 -49.51 0.33 -6.67
C ILE A 9 -48.67 -0.14 -7.86
N LEU A 10 -48.52 0.74 -8.84
CA LEU A 10 -47.66 0.56 -10.01
C LEU A 10 -46.19 0.69 -9.56
N ALA A 11 -45.60 -0.40 -9.11
CA ALA A 11 -44.16 -0.49 -8.91
C ALA A 11 -43.49 -0.57 -10.30
N ALA A 12 -43.12 0.58 -10.85
CA ALA A 12 -42.23 0.65 -11.99
C ALA A 12 -40.84 0.17 -11.51
N GLY A 13 -40.50 -1.05 -11.92
CA GLY A 13 -39.18 -1.63 -11.71
C GLY A 13 -38.13 -0.85 -12.48
N ILE A 14 -37.42 0.02 -11.77
CA ILE A 14 -36.08 0.43 -12.15
C ILE A 14 -35.19 -0.73 -11.71
N MET A 15 -34.91 -1.66 -12.63
CA MET A 15 -33.76 -2.54 -12.47
C MET A 15 -32.53 -1.66 -12.60
N ILE A 16 -31.96 -1.29 -11.46
CA ILE A 16 -30.61 -0.75 -11.40
C ILE A 16 -29.72 -1.91 -11.86
N ALA A 17 -29.19 -1.81 -13.08
CA ALA A 17 -28.10 -2.66 -13.52
C ALA A 17 -26.95 -2.40 -12.54
N SER A 18 -26.78 -3.29 -11.56
CA SER A 18 -25.68 -3.18 -10.60
C SER A 18 -24.40 -3.39 -11.41
N PRO A 19 -23.46 -2.43 -11.42
CA PRO A 19 -22.20 -2.63 -12.13
C PRO A 19 -21.54 -3.90 -11.60
N VAL A 20 -21.19 -4.83 -12.47
CA VAL A 20 -20.72 -6.18 -12.11
C VAL A 20 -19.43 -6.11 -11.28
N ALA A 21 -18.64 -5.02 -11.38
CA ALA A 21 -17.51 -4.77 -10.49
C ALA A 21 -17.86 -4.14 -9.14
N ALA A 22 -19.07 -3.62 -8.91
CA ALA A 22 -19.50 -3.32 -7.55
C ALA A 22 -19.45 -4.58 -6.69
N SER A 23 -19.61 -5.78 -7.26
CA SER A 23 -19.39 -7.07 -6.59
C SER A 23 -17.93 -7.33 -6.23
N TYR A 24 -16.97 -6.91 -7.08
CA TYR A 24 -15.53 -7.05 -6.82
C TYR A 24 -15.01 -5.98 -5.83
N LEU A 25 -15.64 -4.80 -5.79
CA LEU A 25 -15.44 -3.77 -4.77
C LEU A 25 -16.23 -4.03 -3.47
N ASN A 26 -17.27 -4.87 -3.52
CA ASN A 26 -18.02 -5.35 -2.35
C ASN A 26 -17.34 -6.53 -1.65
N ASN A 27 -16.33 -7.14 -2.25
CA ASN A 27 -15.42 -8.00 -1.49
C ASN A 27 -14.50 -7.09 -0.67
N ALA A 28 -14.34 -7.41 0.62
CA ALA A 28 -13.54 -6.64 1.55
C ALA A 28 -12.07 -6.59 1.08
N ASN A 29 -11.75 -5.66 0.18
CA ASN A 29 -10.43 -5.46 -0.39
C ASN A 29 -9.95 -4.07 -0.04
N GLU A 30 -9.03 -4.03 0.90
CA GLU A 30 -8.40 -2.85 1.40
C GLU A 30 -7.11 -2.52 0.62
N VAL A 31 -7.11 -1.39 -0.08
CA VAL A 31 -6.02 -0.97 -0.99
C VAL A 31 -4.71 -0.69 -0.23
N ILE A 32 -4.79 -0.43 1.08
CA ILE A 32 -3.61 -0.24 1.95
C ILE A 32 -3.01 -1.55 2.50
N ALA A 33 -3.59 -2.70 2.13
CA ALA A 33 -3.04 -4.02 2.41
C ALA A 33 -2.03 -4.43 1.32
N GLY A 34 -0.88 -4.99 1.73
CA GLY A 34 0.15 -5.46 0.80
C GLY A 34 1.01 -4.37 0.13
N ASN A 35 0.44 -3.22 -0.25
CA ASN A 35 1.09 -2.18 -1.06
C ASN A 35 2.08 -1.28 -0.28
N LEU A 36 3.27 -1.81 0.02
CA LEU A 36 4.36 -1.03 0.63
C LEU A 36 5.47 -0.71 -0.38
N SER A 37 5.86 0.56 -0.43
CA SER A 37 6.99 1.11 -1.17
C SER A 37 8.18 1.23 -0.22
N GLY A 38 9.36 0.76 -0.66
CA GLY A 38 10.57 0.88 0.14
C GLY A 38 11.08 2.32 0.20
N ILE A 39 11.67 2.67 1.34
CA ILE A 39 12.27 3.98 1.59
C ILE A 39 13.79 3.86 1.41
N GLY A 40 14.39 4.83 0.71
CA GLY A 40 15.83 4.86 0.44
C GLY A 40 16.21 4.24 -0.90
N ALA A 41 16.95 5.01 -1.72
CA ALA A 41 17.35 4.57 -3.07
C ALA A 41 18.32 3.39 -3.03
N LYS A 42 19.18 3.33 -2.01
CA LYS A 42 20.13 2.25 -1.78
C LYS A 42 19.40 0.95 -1.43
N GLU A 43 18.47 1.03 -0.50
CA GLU A 43 17.64 -0.09 -0.04
C GLU A 43 16.83 -0.63 -1.21
N MET A 44 16.18 0.24 -1.99
CA MET A 44 15.44 -0.15 -3.20
C MET A 44 16.33 -0.83 -4.25
N ALA A 45 17.56 -0.35 -4.45
CA ALA A 45 18.53 -1.00 -5.36
C ALA A 45 18.99 -2.38 -4.86
N MET A 46 18.91 -2.65 -3.56
CA MET A 46 19.20 -3.94 -2.93
C MET A 46 17.93 -4.80 -2.75
N GLY A 47 16.87 -4.57 -3.54
CA GLY A 47 15.64 -5.36 -3.44
C GLY A 47 14.78 -5.00 -2.22
N GLY A 48 14.92 -3.79 -1.69
CA GLY A 48 14.15 -3.27 -0.56
C GLY A 48 14.66 -3.74 0.81
N THR A 49 15.84 -4.35 0.90
CA THR A 49 16.44 -4.75 2.18
C THR A 49 16.91 -3.54 2.97
N GLY A 50 16.55 -3.46 4.25
CA GLY A 50 16.89 -2.35 5.14
C GLY A 50 16.97 -2.70 6.63
N MET A 51 16.69 -3.94 7.05
CA MET A 51 16.70 -4.33 8.49
C MET A 51 18.05 -4.17 9.17
N MET A 52 19.13 -4.14 8.39
CA MET A 52 20.50 -3.89 8.83
C MET A 52 21.17 -2.74 8.09
N SER A 53 20.37 -1.80 7.54
CA SER A 53 20.92 -0.56 6.98
C SER A 53 21.59 0.28 8.07
N ILE A 54 22.49 1.16 7.65
CA ILE A 54 23.35 1.97 8.54
C ILE A 54 23.37 3.43 8.10
N ASP A 55 22.23 3.90 7.62
CA ASP A 55 21.95 5.28 7.24
C ASP A 55 20.59 5.72 7.81
N GLY A 56 20.14 6.93 7.46
CA GLY A 56 18.87 7.47 7.97
C GLY A 56 17.65 6.61 7.66
N SER A 57 17.67 5.78 6.61
CA SER A 57 16.56 4.88 6.28
C SER A 57 16.25 3.89 7.40
N SER A 58 17.23 3.60 8.27
CA SER A 58 17.06 2.75 9.46
C SER A 58 15.90 3.18 10.35
N LEU A 59 15.53 4.47 10.36
CA LEU A 59 14.36 4.98 11.08
C LEU A 59 13.06 4.23 10.71
N PHE A 60 12.92 3.85 9.43
CA PHE A 60 11.72 3.20 8.90
C PHE A 60 11.80 1.67 8.92
N TYR A 61 12.99 1.10 8.74
CA TYR A 61 13.19 -0.35 8.75
C TYR A 61 13.46 -0.89 10.17
N ASN A 62 14.56 -0.46 10.80
CA ASN A 62 14.98 -0.90 12.13
C ASN A 62 15.71 0.23 12.88
N PRO A 63 15.02 0.96 13.77
CA PRO A 63 15.57 2.12 14.47
C PRO A 63 16.83 1.82 15.30
N ALA A 64 17.08 0.56 15.70
CA ALA A 64 18.28 0.20 16.44
C ALA A 64 19.57 0.49 15.67
N ASN A 65 19.55 0.38 14.34
CA ASN A 65 20.75 0.63 13.55
C ASN A 65 21.09 2.11 13.37
N LEU A 66 20.22 3.03 13.82
CA LEU A 66 20.56 4.45 13.87
C LEU A 66 21.84 4.71 14.66
N THR A 67 22.14 3.88 15.68
CA THR A 67 23.38 4.01 16.49
C THR A 67 24.66 3.91 15.66
N ARG A 68 24.57 3.31 14.47
CA ARG A 68 25.69 3.06 13.56
C ARG A 68 25.94 4.22 12.60
N VAL A 69 25.11 5.27 12.64
CA VAL A 69 25.29 6.49 11.86
C VAL A 69 26.24 7.42 12.61
N PRO A 70 27.49 7.63 12.13
CA PRO A 70 28.53 8.27 12.93
C PRO A 70 28.48 9.80 12.90
N ARG A 71 27.68 10.40 12.01
CA ARG A 71 27.67 11.84 11.73
C ARG A 71 26.27 12.35 11.41
N LEU A 72 26.10 13.66 11.51
CA LEU A 72 24.90 14.33 10.99
C LEU A 72 24.72 13.96 9.52
N GLU A 73 23.56 13.45 9.16
CA GLU A 73 23.23 13.04 7.80
C GLU A 73 21.87 13.58 7.38
N PHE A 74 21.79 14.07 6.14
CA PHE A 74 20.55 14.44 5.49
C PHE A 74 20.41 13.65 4.19
N MET A 75 19.27 13.00 4.01
CA MET A 75 18.93 12.21 2.83
C MET A 75 17.68 12.77 2.18
N LEU A 76 17.73 12.98 0.86
CA LEU A 76 16.57 13.32 0.04
C LEU A 76 16.44 12.30 -1.09
N GLY A 77 15.25 11.76 -1.26
CA GLY A 77 14.92 10.77 -2.28
C GLY A 77 13.80 11.28 -3.19
N MET A 78 13.93 11.00 -4.48
CA MET A 78 12.89 11.19 -5.48
C MET A 78 12.68 9.89 -6.22
N SER A 79 11.43 9.59 -6.56
CA SER A 79 11.05 8.41 -7.33
C SER A 79 10.36 8.83 -8.62
N TYR A 80 10.62 8.04 -9.68
CA TYR A 80 9.83 8.02 -10.90
C TYR A 80 9.23 6.62 -11.01
N GLN A 81 7.91 6.51 -10.93
CA GLN A 81 7.19 5.25 -11.02
C GLN A 81 6.35 5.26 -12.30
N LYS A 82 6.36 4.14 -13.02
CA LYS A 82 5.50 3.92 -14.19
C LYS A 82 4.74 2.62 -14.01
N TYR A 83 3.42 2.72 -13.89
CA TYR A 83 2.51 1.59 -13.89
C TYR A 83 2.00 1.36 -15.31
N LYS A 84 1.97 0.09 -15.73
CA LYS A 84 1.39 -0.36 -16.99
C LYS A 84 0.44 -1.50 -16.66
N THR A 85 -0.77 -1.40 -17.19
CA THR A 85 -1.81 -2.41 -17.04
C THR A 85 -2.20 -2.86 -18.44
N ASP A 86 -1.98 -4.15 -18.69
CA ASP A 86 -2.41 -4.81 -19.91
C ASP A 86 -3.52 -5.78 -19.51
N MET A 87 -4.71 -5.59 -20.06
CA MET A 87 -5.89 -6.39 -19.78
C MET A 87 -6.48 -6.93 -21.08
N GLU A 88 -6.66 -8.24 -21.14
CA GLU A 88 -7.31 -8.95 -22.24
C GLU A 88 -8.60 -9.55 -21.70
N THR A 89 -9.74 -9.15 -22.27
CA THR A 89 -11.05 -9.69 -21.91
C THR A 89 -11.68 -10.35 -23.12
N ASN A 90 -12.16 -11.58 -22.97
CA ASN A 90 -12.90 -12.26 -24.02
C ASN A 90 -14.31 -11.67 -24.12
N ALA A 91 -14.70 -11.26 -25.34
CA ALA A 91 -16.02 -10.72 -25.66
C ALA A 91 -16.79 -11.77 -26.50
N PRO A 92 -17.38 -12.80 -25.86
CA PRO A 92 -17.87 -13.99 -26.55
C PRO A 92 -19.01 -13.73 -27.54
N SER A 93 -19.84 -12.70 -27.34
CA SER A 93 -20.94 -12.35 -28.25
C SER A 93 -20.48 -11.57 -29.49
N LEU A 94 -19.31 -10.92 -29.45
CA LEU A 94 -18.67 -10.27 -30.61
C LEU A 94 -17.66 -11.18 -31.34
N GLY A 95 -17.28 -12.32 -30.74
CA GLY A 95 -16.26 -13.21 -31.29
C GLY A 95 -14.86 -12.58 -31.34
N THR A 96 -14.62 -11.56 -30.52
CA THR A 96 -13.37 -10.78 -30.46
C THR A 96 -12.81 -10.73 -29.04
N SER A 97 -11.54 -10.36 -28.89
CA SER A 97 -10.95 -9.96 -27.60
C SER A 97 -10.96 -8.44 -27.47
N TYR A 98 -11.16 -7.94 -26.25
CA TYR A 98 -10.94 -6.54 -25.90
C TYR A 98 -9.60 -6.40 -25.18
N ASP A 99 -8.69 -5.65 -25.80
CA ASP A 99 -7.36 -5.38 -25.26
C ASP A 99 -7.27 -3.93 -24.78
N ALA A 100 -7.11 -3.75 -23.47
CA ALA A 100 -6.82 -2.44 -22.88
C ALA A 100 -5.35 -2.35 -22.47
N ASN A 101 -4.67 -1.34 -23.00
CA ASN A 101 -3.28 -1.01 -22.68
C ASN A 101 -3.22 0.39 -22.08
N ASP A 102 -3.17 0.48 -20.76
CA ASP A 102 -3.10 1.76 -20.05
C ASP A 102 -1.76 1.90 -19.32
N SER A 103 -1.21 3.12 -19.28
CA SER A 103 0.00 3.38 -18.49
C SER A 103 -0.05 4.76 -17.83
N ARG A 104 0.57 4.84 -16.65
CA ARG A 104 0.64 6.06 -15.86
C ARG A 104 2.03 6.21 -15.28
N ALA A 105 2.61 7.39 -15.43
CA ALA A 105 3.90 7.72 -14.85
C ALA A 105 3.76 8.88 -13.87
N ASN A 106 4.55 8.87 -12.80
CA ASN A 106 4.57 9.94 -11.83
C ASN A 106 5.97 10.15 -11.24
N THR A 107 6.29 11.42 -10.98
CA THR A 107 7.53 11.82 -10.29
C THR A 107 7.16 12.41 -8.95
N ARG A 108 7.70 11.87 -7.86
CA ARG A 108 7.39 12.31 -6.49
C ARG A 108 8.65 12.37 -5.64
N ILE A 109 8.59 13.17 -4.57
CA ILE A 109 9.57 13.06 -3.49
C ILE A 109 9.23 11.77 -2.72
N SER A 110 10.19 10.85 -2.65
CA SER A 110 10.00 9.55 -1.99
C SER A 110 10.29 9.63 -0.50
N SER A 111 11.30 10.41 -0.10
CA SER A 111 11.70 10.51 1.30
C SER A 111 12.56 11.73 1.59
N ALA A 112 12.47 12.28 2.79
CA ALA A 112 13.41 13.25 3.33
C ALA A 112 13.72 12.87 4.78
N ILE A 113 14.98 12.66 5.12
CA ILE A 113 15.40 12.09 6.41
C ILE A 113 16.58 12.89 6.95
N MET A 114 16.52 13.23 8.23
CA MET A 114 17.60 13.84 8.98
C MET A 114 17.97 12.95 10.17
N THR A 115 19.26 12.66 10.29
CA THR A 115 19.81 11.83 11.37
C THR A 115 20.86 12.63 12.13
N ILE A 116 20.70 12.67 13.46
CA ILE A 116 21.48 13.51 14.37
C ILE A 116 22.07 12.62 15.47
N PRO A 117 23.37 12.28 15.38
CA PRO A 117 24.05 11.61 16.47
C PRO A 117 24.27 12.59 17.63
N TYR A 118 23.96 12.13 18.84
CA TYR A 118 24.14 12.88 20.07
C TYR A 118 25.41 12.40 20.81
N PRO A 119 26.31 13.30 21.24
CA PRO A 119 27.54 12.91 21.91
C PRO A 119 27.25 12.26 23.27
N THR A 120 27.75 11.03 23.47
CA THR A 120 27.61 10.30 24.74
C THR A 120 28.98 9.85 25.26
N TYR A 121 29.08 9.59 26.57
CA TYR A 121 30.34 9.14 27.19
C TYR A 121 30.70 7.69 26.84
N ARG A 122 29.70 6.82 26.65
CA ARG A 122 29.85 5.41 26.29
C ARG A 122 28.67 4.98 25.41
N GLY A 123 28.96 4.30 24.32
CA GLY A 123 27.97 3.88 23.34
C GLY A 123 27.65 4.98 22.32
N SER A 124 26.52 4.82 21.65
CA SER A 124 26.00 5.76 20.67
C SER A 124 24.53 6.01 20.97
N LEU A 125 24.10 7.28 20.87
CA LEU A 125 22.71 7.71 20.92
C LEU A 125 22.46 8.55 19.68
N VAL A 126 21.48 8.17 18.88
CA VAL A 126 21.19 8.84 17.61
C VAL A 126 19.71 9.08 17.50
N PHE A 127 19.33 10.31 17.18
CA PHE A 127 17.95 10.68 16.88
C PHE A 127 17.78 10.79 15.37
N ALA A 128 16.60 10.44 14.88
CA ALA A 128 16.24 10.64 13.49
C ALA A 128 14.81 11.13 13.35
N PHE A 129 14.61 12.01 12.37
CA PHE A 129 13.32 12.49 11.96
C PHE A 129 13.24 12.44 10.44
N GLY A 130 12.13 11.97 9.90
CA GLY A 130 11.97 11.94 8.46
C GLY A 130 10.54 11.73 8.02
N VAL A 131 10.31 12.01 6.75
CA VAL A 131 9.11 11.63 6.03
C VAL A 131 9.48 10.65 4.94
N GLY A 132 8.76 9.55 4.84
CA GLY A 132 8.92 8.55 3.80
C GLY A 132 7.57 8.20 3.22
N ARG A 133 7.50 8.02 1.91
CA ARG A 133 6.27 7.61 1.23
C ARG A 133 6.17 6.10 1.25
N THR A 134 5.17 5.57 1.93
CA THR A 134 5.03 4.13 2.18
C THR A 134 4.09 3.45 1.21
N THR A 135 3.12 4.16 0.64
CA THR A 135 2.15 3.55 -0.28
C THR A 135 1.83 4.52 -1.40
N ASP A 136 1.78 3.99 -2.62
CA ASP A 136 1.36 4.69 -3.82
C ASP A 136 0.07 4.06 -4.35
N PHE A 137 -0.94 4.90 -4.60
CA PHE A 137 -2.23 4.47 -5.17
C PHE A 137 -2.32 4.73 -6.67
N ASP A 138 -1.28 5.25 -7.31
CA ASP A 138 -1.33 5.66 -8.71
C ASP A 138 -1.49 4.44 -9.63
N ARG A 139 -2.73 4.02 -9.90
CA ARG A 139 -3.09 2.86 -10.71
C ARG A 139 -4.14 3.21 -11.76
N ILE A 140 -4.17 2.42 -12.81
CA ILE A 140 -5.16 2.54 -13.86
C ILE A 140 -5.53 1.13 -14.32
N SER A 141 -6.82 0.84 -14.34
CA SER A 141 -7.36 -0.44 -14.77
C SER A 141 -8.53 -0.18 -15.69
N ASN A 142 -8.69 -1.01 -16.70
CA ASN A 142 -9.76 -0.87 -17.69
C ASN A 142 -10.30 -2.26 -17.98
N PHE A 143 -11.49 -2.50 -17.47
CA PHE A 143 -12.20 -3.75 -17.60
C PHE A 143 -13.25 -3.62 -18.70
N TYR A 144 -13.55 -4.73 -19.36
CA TYR A 144 -14.64 -4.80 -20.32
C TYR A 144 -15.53 -5.95 -19.94
N PHE A 145 -16.84 -5.70 -19.89
CA PHE A 145 -17.83 -6.72 -19.58
C PHE A 145 -18.90 -6.70 -20.66
N GLU A 146 -19.36 -7.89 -21.02
CA GLU A 146 -20.40 -8.09 -22.02
C GLU A 146 -21.34 -9.17 -21.52
N GLU A 147 -22.64 -8.92 -21.65
CA GLU A 147 -23.71 -9.84 -21.27
C GLU A 147 -24.74 -9.92 -22.40
N ASP A 148 -25.09 -11.14 -22.81
CA ASP A 148 -26.17 -11.42 -23.76
C ASP A 148 -27.40 -11.91 -22.99
N ASN A 149 -28.44 -11.08 -22.96
CA ASN A 149 -29.73 -11.42 -22.38
C ASN A 149 -30.78 -11.59 -23.48
N ALA A 150 -31.00 -12.85 -23.87
CA ALA A 150 -32.02 -13.24 -24.85
C ALA A 150 -31.89 -12.54 -26.22
N GLY A 151 -30.66 -12.25 -26.68
CA GLY A 151 -30.36 -11.60 -27.95
C GLY A 151 -30.16 -10.09 -27.85
N GLU A 152 -30.33 -9.50 -26.66
CA GLU A 152 -29.97 -8.12 -26.37
C GLU A 152 -28.57 -8.08 -25.72
N ILE A 153 -27.59 -7.57 -26.48
CA ILE A 153 -26.21 -7.46 -26.02
C ILE A 153 -26.08 -6.16 -25.23
N THR A 154 -25.62 -6.30 -23.98
CA THR A 154 -25.22 -5.19 -23.13
C THR A 154 -23.71 -5.24 -22.92
N ALA A 155 -23.03 -4.13 -23.14
CA ALA A 155 -21.58 -4.01 -22.99
C ALA A 155 -21.23 -2.81 -22.11
N THR A 156 -20.25 -2.97 -21.24
CA THR A 156 -19.68 -1.88 -20.44
C THR A 156 -18.16 -1.93 -20.46
N SER A 157 -17.54 -0.76 -20.48
CA SER A 157 -16.09 -0.63 -20.28
C SER A 157 -15.85 0.17 -19.01
N GLU A 158 -15.38 -0.49 -17.97
CA GLU A 158 -15.16 0.12 -16.66
C GLU A 158 -13.71 0.54 -16.50
N LYS A 159 -13.48 1.86 -16.49
CA LYS A 159 -12.16 2.44 -16.31
C LYS A 159 -12.01 2.97 -14.88
N VAL A 160 -11.17 2.31 -14.10
CA VAL A 160 -10.81 2.70 -12.73
C VAL A 160 -9.48 3.44 -12.74
N ARG A 161 -9.48 4.66 -12.22
CA ARG A 161 -8.27 5.46 -12.02
C ARG A 161 -8.11 5.77 -10.54
N GLU A 162 -7.04 5.28 -9.96
CA GLU A 162 -6.66 5.54 -8.57
C GLU A 162 -5.46 6.48 -8.54
N THR A 163 -5.46 7.43 -7.60
CA THR A 163 -4.36 8.38 -7.42
C THR A 163 -4.13 8.74 -5.96
N GLY A 164 -2.88 9.10 -5.65
CA GLY A 164 -2.51 9.57 -4.33
C GLY A 164 -1.55 8.63 -3.63
N GLY A 165 -1.49 8.70 -2.30
CA GLY A 165 -0.66 7.81 -1.48
C GLY A 165 -0.56 8.26 -0.04
N ILE A 166 0.19 7.49 0.73
CA ILE A 166 0.37 7.67 2.17
C ILE A 166 1.84 8.00 2.45
N ASN A 167 2.04 9.06 3.22
CA ASN A 167 3.33 9.45 3.76
C ASN A 167 3.37 9.10 5.25
N GLN A 168 4.49 8.55 5.68
CA GLN A 168 4.83 8.23 7.05
C GLN A 168 5.82 9.27 7.56
N TRP A 169 5.40 10.07 8.54
CA TRP A 169 6.28 10.95 9.31
C TRP A 169 6.74 10.18 10.54
N SER A 170 8.04 9.98 10.66
CA SER A 170 8.63 9.20 11.74
C SER A 170 9.59 10.05 12.57
N PHE A 171 9.51 9.85 13.88
CA PHE A 171 10.50 10.31 14.83
C PHE A 171 10.99 9.11 15.63
N GLY A 172 12.30 8.95 15.75
CA GLY A 172 12.86 7.81 16.44
C GLY A 172 14.25 8.05 16.98
N PHE A 173 14.71 7.08 17.75
CA PHE A 173 16.04 7.05 18.33
C PHE A 173 16.61 5.63 18.31
N GLY A 174 17.93 5.55 18.30
CA GLY A 174 18.70 4.33 18.55
C GLY A 174 19.69 4.56 19.69
N VAL A 175 19.89 3.56 20.54
CA VAL A 175 20.84 3.55 21.64
C VAL A 175 21.62 2.23 21.70
N ASP A 176 22.93 2.30 21.90
CA ASP A 176 23.74 1.10 22.14
C ASP A 176 23.55 0.61 23.58
N LEU A 177 23.08 -0.64 23.73
CA LEU A 177 22.95 -1.31 25.03
C LEU A 177 24.27 -1.98 25.44
N SER A 178 25.04 -2.45 24.47
CA SER A 178 26.37 -3.03 24.65
C SER A 178 27.21 -2.79 23.39
N PRO A 179 28.53 -3.07 23.39
CA PRO A 179 29.38 -2.87 22.21
C PRO A 179 28.93 -3.62 20.95
N ARG A 180 28.01 -4.58 21.06
CA ARG A 180 27.50 -5.38 19.95
C ARG A 180 25.98 -5.35 19.83
N VAL A 181 25.25 -4.77 20.76
CA VAL A 181 23.79 -4.82 20.80
C VAL A 181 23.25 -3.40 20.89
N ALA A 182 22.37 -3.06 19.97
CA ALA A 182 21.66 -1.79 19.91
C ALA A 182 20.16 -2.02 20.02
N PHE A 183 19.48 -1.04 20.59
CA PHE A 183 18.02 -0.95 20.67
C PHE A 183 17.57 0.36 20.04
N GLY A 184 16.38 0.38 19.46
CA GLY A 184 15.79 1.62 18.98
C GLY A 184 14.28 1.59 19.02
N GLY A 185 13.70 2.78 19.01
CA GLY A 185 12.26 2.97 18.95
C GLY A 185 11.91 4.14 18.05
N SER A 186 10.78 4.04 17.37
CA SER A 186 10.20 5.14 16.60
C SER A 186 8.69 5.17 16.75
N ILE A 187 8.15 6.38 16.61
CA ILE A 187 6.72 6.65 16.48
C ILE A 187 6.48 7.23 15.09
N SER A 188 5.33 6.89 14.50
CA SER A 188 5.01 7.24 13.14
C SER A 188 3.58 7.76 13.02
N LEU A 189 3.44 8.87 12.28
CA LEU A 189 2.18 9.44 11.84
C LEU A 189 2.02 9.19 10.35
N TYR A 190 1.01 8.43 9.99
CA TYR A 190 0.63 8.18 8.61
C TYR A 190 -0.41 9.21 8.19
N HIS A 191 -0.17 9.90 7.10
CA HIS A 191 -1.18 10.78 6.50
C HIS A 191 -1.20 10.60 4.98
N GLY A 192 -2.38 10.63 4.39
CA GLY A 192 -2.49 10.41 2.96
C GLY A 192 -3.87 10.72 2.41
N LYS A 193 -3.93 10.70 1.09
CA LYS A 193 -5.18 10.79 0.35
C LYS A 193 -5.18 9.73 -0.75
N HIS A 194 -6.34 9.13 -0.97
CA HIS A 194 -6.61 8.26 -2.09
C HIS A 194 -7.82 8.82 -2.84
N LYS A 195 -7.70 9.01 -4.15
CA LYS A 195 -8.81 9.39 -5.00
C LYS A 195 -9.04 8.29 -6.02
N LEU A 196 -10.26 7.77 -6.07
CA LEU A 196 -10.72 6.81 -7.04
C LEU A 196 -11.73 7.50 -7.97
N ASN A 197 -11.53 7.32 -9.27
CA ASN A 197 -12.45 7.73 -10.30
C ASN A 197 -12.78 6.50 -11.16
N LEU A 198 -14.02 6.06 -11.11
CA LEU A 198 -14.57 4.98 -11.92
C LEU A 198 -15.45 5.59 -13.02
N GLN A 199 -15.22 5.20 -14.26
CA GLN A 199 -16.07 5.52 -15.41
C GLN A 199 -16.63 4.21 -15.97
N SER A 200 -17.95 4.11 -16.14
CA SER A 200 -18.64 2.90 -16.57
C SER A 200 -19.79 3.23 -17.54
N PRO A 201 -19.50 3.57 -18.80
CA PRO A 201 -20.53 3.71 -19.83
C PRO A 201 -21.16 2.35 -20.16
N LEU A 202 -22.50 2.30 -20.12
CA LEU A 202 -23.30 1.14 -20.47
C LEU A 202 -23.89 1.30 -21.87
N TYR A 203 -23.65 0.31 -22.73
CA TYR A 203 -24.19 0.23 -24.07
C TYR A 203 -25.14 -0.95 -24.20
N THR A 204 -26.29 -0.74 -24.84
CA THR A 204 -27.23 -1.81 -25.18
C THR A 204 -27.51 -1.75 -26.68
N ALA A 205 -27.34 -2.87 -27.38
CA ALA A 205 -27.44 -2.95 -28.84
C ALA A 205 -26.63 -1.86 -29.57
N GLY A 206 -25.47 -1.47 -29.03
CA GLY A 206 -24.58 -0.43 -29.57
C GLY A 206 -25.00 1.01 -29.32
N SER A 207 -26.10 1.25 -28.60
CA SER A 207 -26.53 2.59 -28.18
C SER A 207 -26.12 2.84 -26.73
N LEU A 208 -25.62 4.05 -26.43
CA LEU A 208 -25.30 4.46 -25.06
C LEU A 208 -26.60 4.60 -24.26
N VAL A 209 -26.70 3.87 -23.15
CA VAL A 209 -27.87 3.85 -22.26
C VAL A 209 -27.60 4.63 -20.98
N SER A 210 -26.39 4.52 -20.42
CA SER A 210 -25.97 5.24 -19.21
C SER A 210 -24.49 5.59 -19.34
N ASP A 211 -24.11 6.75 -18.81
CA ASP A 211 -22.72 7.20 -18.72
C ASP A 211 -22.45 7.51 -17.25
N TYR A 212 -22.09 6.46 -16.53
CA TYR A 212 -21.92 6.50 -15.08
C TYR A 212 -20.48 6.84 -14.71
N GLU A 213 -20.30 7.85 -13.86
CA GLU A 213 -19.04 8.19 -13.23
C GLU A 213 -19.17 8.22 -11.71
N GLN A 214 -18.22 7.61 -11.01
CA GLN A 214 -18.12 7.63 -9.56
C GLN A 214 -16.78 8.21 -9.12
N PHE A 215 -16.83 9.17 -8.20
CA PHE A 215 -15.67 9.81 -7.59
C PHE A 215 -15.67 9.53 -6.09
N LEU A 216 -14.62 8.90 -5.58
CA LEU A 216 -14.42 8.67 -4.15
C LEU A 216 -13.10 9.32 -3.70
N GLU A 217 -13.11 10.04 -2.59
CA GLU A 217 -11.92 10.57 -1.93
C GLU A 217 -11.84 10.03 -0.49
N TYR A 218 -10.76 9.31 -0.20
CA TYR A 218 -10.43 8.82 1.13
C TYR A 218 -9.31 9.67 1.72
N ARG A 219 -9.49 10.13 2.95
CA ARG A 219 -8.44 10.78 3.75
C ARG A 219 -8.00 9.83 4.86
N TYR A 220 -6.70 9.60 4.95
CA TYR A 220 -6.11 8.70 5.93
C TYR A 220 -5.34 9.48 6.99
N LEU A 221 -5.59 9.13 8.24
CA LEU A 221 -4.76 9.53 9.38
C LEU A 221 -4.51 8.31 10.26
N GLY A 222 -3.27 7.92 10.46
CA GLY A 222 -2.94 6.74 11.26
C GLY A 222 -1.73 6.94 12.16
N TYR A 223 -1.66 6.14 13.22
CA TYR A 223 -0.59 6.19 14.21
C TYR A 223 -0.01 4.80 14.42
N GLY A 224 1.31 4.71 14.44
CA GLY A 224 2.03 3.48 14.70
C GLY A 224 3.30 3.71 15.50
N ALA A 225 3.83 2.64 16.06
CA ALA A 225 5.11 2.62 16.73
C ALA A 225 5.93 1.42 16.25
N LYS A 226 7.25 1.56 16.26
CA LYS A 226 8.18 0.48 15.89
C LYS A 226 9.29 0.41 16.92
N ILE A 227 9.63 -0.80 17.31
CA ILE A 227 10.81 -1.07 18.14
C ILE A 227 11.75 -2.00 17.38
N GLY A 228 13.04 -1.82 17.61
CA GLY A 228 14.09 -2.52 16.91
C GLY A 228 15.19 -3.00 17.83
N LEU A 229 15.80 -4.11 17.46
CA LEU A 229 17.02 -4.64 18.03
C LEU A 229 18.01 -4.94 16.90
N GLY A 230 19.28 -4.64 17.12
CA GLY A 230 20.36 -4.93 16.20
C GLY A 230 21.54 -5.55 16.94
N MET A 231 22.08 -6.66 16.46
CA MET A 231 23.22 -7.33 17.05
C MET A 231 24.33 -7.59 16.03
N GLN A 232 25.57 -7.28 16.40
CA GLN A 232 26.76 -7.60 15.62
C GLN A 232 27.43 -8.85 16.19
N LEU A 233 27.28 -9.99 15.51
CA LEU A 233 27.87 -11.27 15.94
C LEU A 233 29.39 -11.28 15.74
N SER A 234 29.84 -10.71 14.62
CA SER A 234 31.25 -10.50 14.27
C SER A 234 31.38 -9.22 13.45
N PRO A 235 32.58 -8.66 13.21
CA PRO A 235 32.71 -7.47 12.34
C PRO A 235 32.08 -7.63 10.95
N ARG A 236 31.96 -8.88 10.48
CA ARG A 236 31.40 -9.24 9.17
C ARG A 236 29.91 -9.56 9.21
N ILE A 237 29.39 -10.08 10.32
CA ILE A 237 28.01 -10.60 10.39
C ILE A 237 27.20 -9.84 11.43
N GLY A 238 26.05 -9.32 11.01
CA GLY A 238 25.07 -8.72 11.89
C GLY A 238 23.67 -9.27 11.63
N ILE A 239 22.82 -9.23 12.65
CA ILE A 239 21.41 -9.58 12.58
C ILE A 239 20.57 -8.48 13.22
N GLY A 240 19.34 -8.32 12.75
CA GLY A 240 18.40 -7.32 13.23
C GLY A 240 17.00 -7.90 13.30
N MET A 241 16.23 -7.40 14.25
CA MET A 241 14.82 -7.72 14.41
C MET A 241 14.06 -6.43 14.71
N ALA A 242 12.83 -6.33 14.22
CA ALA A 242 11.96 -5.22 14.54
C ALA A 242 10.50 -5.70 14.66
N VAL A 243 9.73 -4.98 15.47
CA VAL A 243 8.29 -5.19 15.62
C VAL A 243 7.60 -3.85 15.40
N GLU A 244 6.67 -3.81 14.47
CA GLU A 244 5.76 -2.69 14.28
C GLU A 244 4.43 -3.00 14.98
N SER A 245 3.92 -2.03 15.73
CA SER A 245 2.61 -2.11 16.36
C SER A 245 1.51 -2.14 15.30
N PRO A 246 0.28 -2.56 15.68
CA PRO A 246 -0.91 -2.27 14.92
C PRO A 246 -0.97 -0.78 14.60
N VAL A 247 -1.41 -0.47 13.39
CA VAL A 247 -1.65 0.91 12.96
C VAL A 247 -3.15 1.09 12.87
N ALA A 248 -3.69 1.98 13.69
CA ALA A 248 -5.08 2.39 13.60
C ALA A 248 -5.17 3.56 12.62
N PHE A 249 -5.89 3.39 11.53
CA PHE A 249 -6.21 4.41 10.55
C PHE A 249 -7.63 4.91 10.77
N SER A 250 -7.78 6.20 11.02
CA SER A 250 -9.05 6.90 10.83
C SER A 250 -9.18 7.24 9.35
N ILE A 251 -10.30 6.83 8.75
CA ILE A 251 -10.57 7.01 7.32
C ILE A 251 -11.87 7.79 7.17
N ASP A 252 -11.76 8.94 6.50
CA ASP A 252 -12.93 9.69 6.04
C ASP A 252 -13.11 9.41 4.55
N GLN A 253 -14.27 8.88 4.18
CA GLN A 253 -14.66 8.66 2.79
C GLN A 253 -15.73 9.66 2.39
N ASP A 254 -15.42 10.47 1.38
CA ASP A 254 -16.36 11.33 0.68
C ASP A 254 -16.55 10.81 -0.74
N GLY A 255 -17.72 11.05 -1.33
CA GLY A 255 -17.97 10.62 -2.70
C GLY A 255 -19.10 11.34 -3.42
N SER A 256 -19.10 11.20 -4.74
CA SER A 256 -20.17 11.67 -5.61
C SER A 256 -20.28 10.78 -6.84
N GLU A 257 -21.47 10.75 -7.40
CA GLU A 257 -21.80 10.02 -8.62
C GLU A 257 -22.48 10.92 -9.63
N VAL A 258 -22.24 10.60 -10.89
CA VAL A 258 -22.84 11.26 -12.04
C VAL A 258 -23.39 10.16 -12.95
N ASP A 259 -24.65 10.26 -13.34
CA ASP A 259 -25.24 9.42 -14.39
C ASP A 259 -25.96 10.33 -15.39
N GLY A 260 -25.35 10.54 -16.55
CA GLY A 260 -25.80 11.52 -17.53
C GLY A 260 -25.81 12.95 -16.97
N SER A 261 -27.00 13.52 -16.71
CA SER A 261 -27.15 14.88 -16.16
C SER A 261 -27.37 14.91 -14.65
N ASP A 262 -27.61 13.76 -14.02
CA ASP A 262 -27.95 13.68 -12.61
C ASP A 262 -26.68 13.54 -11.77
N ILE A 263 -26.56 14.36 -10.73
CA ILE A 263 -25.42 14.35 -9.80
C ILE A 263 -25.94 14.00 -8.40
N SER A 264 -25.40 12.93 -7.83
CA SER A 264 -25.70 12.47 -6.48
C SER A 264 -24.47 12.57 -5.59
N TYR A 265 -24.64 13.01 -4.35
CA TYR A 265 -23.56 13.09 -3.36
C TYR A 265 -23.76 12.01 -2.30
N TYR A 266 -22.67 11.35 -1.93
CA TYR A 266 -22.66 10.40 -0.84
C TYR A 266 -22.57 11.11 0.51
N SER A 267 -23.23 10.55 1.53
CA SER A 267 -22.95 10.95 2.91
C SER A 267 -21.53 10.54 3.29
N THR A 268 -20.78 11.46 3.89
CA THR A 268 -19.45 11.16 4.44
C THR A 268 -19.52 9.95 5.36
N THR A 269 -18.70 8.95 5.06
CA THR A 269 -18.58 7.73 5.86
C THR A 269 -17.24 7.77 6.59
N GLU A 270 -17.29 7.85 7.91
CA GLU A 270 -16.11 7.73 8.77
C GLU A 270 -16.03 6.33 9.34
N TYR A 271 -14.85 5.72 9.27
CA TYR A 271 -14.57 4.43 9.91
C TYR A 271 -13.10 4.31 10.30
N ASP A 272 -12.83 3.41 11.23
CA ASP A 272 -11.48 3.11 11.67
C ASP A 272 -11.06 1.74 11.16
N LEU A 273 -9.87 1.64 10.59
CA LEU A 273 -9.25 0.40 10.14
C LEU A 273 -8.02 0.10 10.97
N LYS A 274 -7.99 -1.08 11.59
CA LYS A 274 -6.83 -1.55 12.35
C LYS A 274 -6.00 -2.51 11.52
N LYS A 275 -4.74 -2.14 11.24
CA LYS A 275 -3.75 -3.04 10.65
C LYS A 275 -3.09 -3.94 11.71
N PRO A 276 -2.66 -5.15 11.36
CA PRO A 276 -2.00 -6.08 12.27
C PRO A 276 -0.58 -5.65 12.66
N PHE A 277 0.02 -6.40 13.59
CA PHE A 277 1.45 -6.32 13.86
C PHE A 277 2.28 -6.78 12.64
N VAL A 278 3.45 -6.18 12.48
CA VAL A 278 4.47 -6.63 11.51
C VAL A 278 5.71 -7.06 12.27
N PHE A 279 6.16 -8.30 12.03
CA PHE A 279 7.38 -8.84 12.62
C PHE A 279 8.45 -8.95 11.55
N SER A 280 9.57 -8.28 11.76
CA SER A 280 10.66 -8.22 10.79
C SER A 280 11.94 -8.81 11.37
N ALA A 281 12.70 -9.52 10.54
CA ALA A 281 14.03 -9.99 10.85
C ALA A 281 14.94 -9.83 9.63
N GLY A 282 16.22 -9.60 9.85
CA GLY A 282 17.17 -9.53 8.75
C GLY A 282 18.61 -9.77 9.18
N ALA A 283 19.46 -10.00 8.20
CA ALA A 283 20.87 -10.28 8.39
C ALA A 283 21.73 -9.57 7.35
N ILE A 284 22.94 -9.22 7.74
CA ILE A 284 23.97 -8.65 6.87
C ILE A 284 25.26 -9.45 6.99
N GLY A 285 25.85 -9.78 5.84
CA GLY A 285 27.16 -10.37 5.71
C GLY A 285 28.07 -9.46 4.90
N ARG A 286 29.20 -9.05 5.47
CA ARG A 286 30.21 -8.20 4.83
C ARG A 286 31.47 -8.99 4.54
N PHE A 287 31.81 -9.04 3.26
CA PHE A 287 33.06 -9.53 2.69
C PHE A 287 33.78 -8.34 2.06
N ASP A 288 35.08 -8.44 1.82
CA ASP A 288 35.95 -7.28 1.55
C ASP A 288 35.36 -6.22 0.60
N TYR A 289 34.83 -6.66 -0.55
CA TYR A 289 34.18 -5.78 -1.54
C TYR A 289 32.69 -6.09 -1.74
N LEU A 290 32.14 -7.06 -1.02
CA LEU A 290 30.79 -7.58 -1.22
C LEU A 290 30.00 -7.54 0.09
N THR A 291 28.87 -6.85 0.08
CA THR A 291 27.89 -6.89 1.16
C THR A 291 26.66 -7.65 0.68
N LEU A 292 26.18 -8.59 1.48
CA LEU A 292 24.93 -9.32 1.27
C LEU A 292 23.95 -8.96 2.38
N MET A 293 22.68 -8.76 2.03
CA MET A 293 21.60 -8.51 2.98
C MET A 293 20.40 -9.39 2.65
N ALA A 294 19.72 -9.87 3.69
CA ALA A 294 18.49 -10.63 3.54
C ALA A 294 17.53 -10.28 4.67
N ASP A 295 16.28 -10.01 4.32
CA ASP A 295 15.23 -9.58 5.24
C ASP A 295 13.97 -10.42 5.02
N ILE A 296 13.22 -10.65 6.10
CA ILE A 296 11.93 -11.33 6.11
C ILE A 296 10.96 -10.50 6.94
N ASP A 297 9.77 -10.26 6.41
CA ASP A 297 8.64 -9.67 7.12
C ASP A 297 7.49 -10.67 7.19
N TYR A 298 6.98 -10.91 8.40
CA TYR A 298 5.78 -11.69 8.65
C TYR A 298 4.65 -10.74 9.07
N THR A 299 3.49 -10.89 8.44
CA THR A 299 2.29 -10.11 8.76
C THR A 299 1.07 -11.01 8.64
N ASP A 300 0.26 -11.04 9.69
CA ASP A 300 -1.01 -11.76 9.69
C ASP A 300 -2.16 -10.80 9.36
N TRP A 301 -2.53 -10.76 8.08
CA TRP A 301 -3.55 -9.82 7.58
C TRP A 301 -4.98 -10.21 7.97
N SER A 302 -5.22 -11.46 8.38
CA SER A 302 -6.54 -11.89 8.88
C SER A 302 -6.98 -11.11 10.13
N GLN A 303 -6.03 -10.56 10.89
CA GLN A 303 -6.32 -9.75 12.09
C GLN A 303 -6.73 -8.30 11.77
N MET A 304 -6.97 -7.97 10.49
CA MET A 304 -7.54 -6.68 10.13
C MET A 304 -8.99 -6.58 10.60
N SER A 305 -9.38 -5.40 11.05
CA SER A 305 -10.76 -5.17 11.49
C SER A 305 -11.19 -3.73 11.25
N TYR A 306 -12.45 -3.55 10.88
CA TYR A 306 -13.10 -2.24 10.89
C TYR A 306 -13.75 -1.97 12.24
N SER A 307 -13.89 -0.69 12.57
CA SER A 307 -14.59 -0.23 13.78
C SER A 307 -15.15 1.17 13.58
N LYS A 308 -15.81 1.73 14.61
CA LYS A 308 -16.43 3.07 14.66
C LYS A 308 -17.70 3.24 13.80
N ASN A 309 -17.91 2.40 12.78
CA ASN A 309 -19.09 2.38 11.93
C ASN A 309 -19.70 0.98 11.90
N LEU A 310 -20.98 0.84 12.28
CA LEU A 310 -21.64 -0.46 12.38
C LEU A 310 -21.73 -1.19 11.03
N ALA A 311 -21.95 -0.47 9.92
CA ALA A 311 -22.00 -1.10 8.59
C ALA A 311 -20.63 -1.65 8.19
N MET A 312 -19.55 -0.93 8.50
CA MET A 312 -18.18 -1.41 8.26
C MET A 312 -17.78 -2.53 9.22
N GLU A 313 -18.20 -2.45 10.49
CA GLU A 313 -17.90 -3.47 11.51
C GLU A 313 -18.50 -4.83 11.12
N LEU A 314 -19.71 -4.84 10.55
CA LEU A 314 -20.33 -6.06 10.01
C LEU A 314 -19.54 -6.69 8.86
N LEU A 315 -18.73 -5.91 8.13
CA LEU A 315 -17.84 -6.40 7.07
C LEU A 315 -16.48 -6.89 7.61
N SER A 316 -16.23 -6.80 8.92
CA SER A 316 -14.95 -7.25 9.48
C SER A 316 -14.77 -8.77 9.42
N SER A 317 -15.86 -9.55 9.47
CA SER A 317 -15.79 -11.00 9.24
C SER A 317 -15.33 -11.32 7.82
N ASP A 318 -15.75 -10.51 6.84
CA ASP A 318 -15.39 -10.70 5.45
C ASP A 318 -13.90 -10.38 5.22
N LEU A 319 -13.33 -9.42 5.97
CA LEU A 319 -11.89 -9.19 6.00
C LEU A 319 -11.12 -10.39 6.58
N GLU A 320 -11.60 -10.95 7.69
CA GLU A 320 -10.93 -12.09 8.34
C GLU A 320 -10.87 -13.30 7.40
N ASP A 321 -11.95 -13.57 6.68
CA ASP A 321 -12.03 -14.69 5.73
C ASP A 321 -11.27 -14.42 4.41
N ALA A 322 -11.22 -13.17 3.94
CA ALA A 322 -10.59 -12.81 2.67
C ALA A 322 -9.06 -12.68 2.74
N TYR A 323 -8.50 -12.40 3.93
CA TYR A 323 -7.08 -12.16 4.11
C TYR A 323 -6.34 -13.34 4.76
N ARG A 324 -5.04 -13.47 4.47
CA ARG A 324 -4.17 -14.51 5.06
C ARG A 324 -2.87 -13.93 5.59
N GLU A 325 -2.14 -14.74 6.33
CA GLU A 325 -0.76 -14.47 6.65
C GLU A 325 0.12 -14.38 5.40
N VAL A 326 1.05 -13.43 5.41
CA VAL A 326 2.03 -13.22 4.34
C VAL A 326 3.43 -13.16 4.92
N VAL A 327 4.32 -13.91 4.28
CA VAL A 327 5.76 -13.79 4.46
C VAL A 327 6.35 -13.12 3.24
N ARG A 328 6.93 -11.94 3.43
CA ARG A 328 7.72 -11.26 2.41
C ARG A 328 9.19 -11.58 2.65
N PHE A 329 9.93 -11.80 1.57
CA PHE A 329 11.38 -11.95 1.68
C PHE A 329 12.08 -11.04 0.68
N ARG A 330 13.23 -10.54 1.09
CA ARG A 330 14.06 -9.61 0.32
C ARG A 330 15.51 -10.06 0.44
N ILE A 331 16.24 -10.00 -0.66
CA ILE A 331 17.65 -10.33 -0.74
C ILE A 331 18.33 -9.28 -1.61
N GLY A 332 19.46 -8.79 -1.13
CA GLY A 332 20.22 -7.73 -1.77
C GLY A 332 21.72 -8.00 -1.71
N ALA A 333 22.43 -7.49 -2.71
CA ALA A 333 23.88 -7.49 -2.77
C ALA A 333 24.38 -6.11 -3.19
N GLU A 334 25.49 -5.69 -2.57
CA GLU A 334 26.25 -4.50 -2.94
C GLU A 334 27.71 -4.92 -3.17
N TYR A 335 28.25 -4.58 -4.33
CA TYR A 335 29.65 -4.80 -4.69
C TYR A 335 30.34 -3.46 -4.92
N VAL A 336 31.33 -3.15 -4.10
CA VAL A 336 32.14 -1.92 -4.21
C VAL A 336 33.38 -2.22 -5.04
N ILE A 337 33.47 -1.64 -6.23
CA ILE A 337 34.60 -1.85 -7.13
C ILE A 337 35.85 -1.18 -6.52
N PRO A 338 36.94 -1.94 -6.29
CA PRO A 338 38.17 -1.39 -5.74
C PRO A 338 38.72 -0.24 -6.60
N ASN A 339 39.36 0.74 -5.97
CA ASN A 339 40.08 1.87 -6.60
C ASN A 339 39.22 2.97 -7.26
N ILE A 340 37.92 2.74 -7.44
CA ILE A 340 37.01 3.75 -8.03
C ILE A 340 35.82 4.09 -7.12
N ASP A 341 35.68 3.42 -5.97
CA ASP A 341 34.61 3.59 -4.97
C ASP A 341 33.18 3.55 -5.56
N LEU A 342 33.03 2.88 -6.71
CA LEU A 342 31.75 2.69 -7.38
C LEU A 342 31.05 1.46 -6.78
N ALA A 343 29.87 1.67 -6.20
CA ALA A 343 29.05 0.60 -5.63
C ALA A 343 27.97 0.15 -6.62
N LEU A 344 28.05 -1.10 -7.08
CA LEU A 344 27.01 -1.77 -7.84
C LEU A 344 26.07 -2.49 -6.90
N ARG A 345 24.77 -2.35 -7.11
CA ARG A 345 23.73 -2.94 -6.26
C ARG A 345 22.73 -3.70 -7.10
N GLY A 346 22.26 -4.81 -6.56
CA GLY A 346 21.16 -5.58 -7.13
C GLY A 346 20.45 -6.33 -6.03
N GLY A 347 19.17 -6.61 -6.24
CA GLY A 347 18.40 -7.38 -5.30
C GLY A 347 17.10 -7.89 -5.91
N PHE A 348 16.44 -8.72 -5.13
CA PHE A 348 15.20 -9.37 -5.47
C PHE A 348 14.30 -9.40 -4.22
N PHE A 349 13.00 -9.24 -4.44
CA PHE A 349 12.01 -9.41 -3.40
C PHE A 349 10.81 -10.20 -3.91
N ASN A 350 10.16 -10.89 -2.99
CA ASN A 350 8.85 -11.47 -3.20
C ASN A 350 7.89 -10.88 -2.17
N ASP A 351 6.80 -10.30 -2.67
CA ASP A 351 5.74 -9.71 -1.86
C ASP A 351 4.40 -10.28 -2.31
N PRO A 352 4.00 -11.45 -1.78
CA PRO A 352 2.73 -12.07 -2.14
C PRO A 352 1.56 -11.18 -1.74
N PRO A 353 0.49 -11.10 -2.56
CA PRO A 353 -0.72 -10.41 -2.15
C PRO A 353 -1.31 -11.10 -0.90
N PRO A 354 -1.87 -10.33 0.04
CA PRO A 354 -2.44 -10.88 1.28
C PRO A 354 -3.87 -11.41 1.12
N LEU A 355 -4.49 -11.20 -0.04
CA LEU A 355 -5.79 -11.76 -0.39
C LEU A 355 -5.67 -13.25 -0.71
N GLN A 356 -6.68 -14.04 -0.29
CA GLN A 356 -6.73 -15.48 -0.47
C GLN A 356 -6.90 -15.92 -1.93
#